data_AF-A0AAV1D037-F1
#
_entry.id   AF-A0AAV1D037-F1
#
_cell.length_a   1.000
_cell.length_b   1.000
_cell.length_c   1.000
_cell.angle_alpha   90.00
_cell.angle_beta   90.00
_cell.angle_gamma   90.00
#
_symmetry.space_group_name_H-M   'P 1'
#
loop_
_entity.id
_entity.type
_entity.pdbx_description
1 polymer ?
#
loop_
_entity_poly.entity_id
_entity_poly.type
_entity_poly.pdbx_seq_one_letter_code
_entity_poly.pdbx_strand_id
1 'polypeptide(L)'
;MVMAASPRKSINTVFQRVGVYGFGGSSQKRQKYDDIQDEDDTLELEQIGAERTKTVLILMSDTGGGHRASAEAIRDAFQLEYGDEYRIIVKDVWKEYTGWPLNDMENQYKFMVKHVQLWKVAFHSTSPRWIHSLYLAAIAAFYAKEVEAGLMEYKPDIIISVHPLMQHIPLWVLKWQGLEKKVIFVTVITDLNTCHRTWFHPGVNRLYCPSEEVAKRSLLDGLEESQIRVFGLPIRPTFCRAVLSKDDLRVELEMDPELPAVLLMGGGEGMGPVKKTAKALGESLYNAELGKPIGQLVIICGRNESLASTLRSTEWKIPVKVRGFETQMVKWMGACDCIITKVSFLNLELYTSPFQLCFMIFGTNSFQLYSDSQAGPGTITEALIRGLPIILNDYIPGQVRGSKVMS
;
A
#
# COMPACT_ATOMS: atom_id res chain seq x y z
N MET A 1 -2.26 27.88 -64.05
CA MET A 1 -3.73 27.69 -63.96
C MET A 1 -3.98 26.26 -63.50
N VAL A 2 -4.94 26.09 -62.57
CA VAL A 2 -5.35 24.85 -61.85
C VAL A 2 -4.42 24.48 -60.67
N MET A 3 -4.68 24.88 -59.42
CA MET A 3 -5.76 24.59 -58.43
C MET A 3 -5.65 23.22 -57.73
N ALA A 4 -5.66 23.31 -56.39
CA ALA A 4 -5.47 22.25 -55.40
C ALA A 4 -6.75 21.49 -55.05
N ALA A 5 -6.60 20.24 -54.56
CA ALA A 5 -7.60 19.56 -53.73
C ALA A 5 -6.94 18.59 -52.73
N SER A 6 -7.45 18.62 -51.50
CA SER A 6 -6.98 17.94 -50.28
C SER A 6 -7.68 16.59 -50.06
N PRO A 7 -7.04 15.59 -49.41
CA PRO A 7 -7.73 14.40 -48.93
C PRO A 7 -8.10 14.53 -47.43
N ARG A 8 -9.37 14.80 -47.14
CA ARG A 8 -9.99 14.52 -45.82
C ARG A 8 -10.79 13.23 -45.92
N LYS A 9 -10.27 12.13 -45.35
CA LYS A 9 -11.05 10.95 -44.91
C LYS A 9 -10.16 10.04 -44.05
N SER A 10 -10.01 10.34 -42.77
CA SER A 10 -9.54 9.37 -41.74
C SER A 10 -9.66 9.90 -40.31
N ILE A 11 -10.85 10.37 -39.89
CA ILE A 11 -11.08 10.75 -38.47
C ILE A 11 -12.34 10.09 -37.87
N ASN A 12 -13.29 9.60 -38.68
CA ASN A 12 -14.55 9.09 -38.13
C ASN A 12 -14.53 7.62 -37.67
N THR A 13 -13.48 6.85 -37.92
CA THR A 13 -13.41 5.42 -37.53
C THR A 13 -12.77 5.17 -36.16
N VAL A 14 -12.20 6.19 -35.52
CA VAL A 14 -11.55 6.06 -34.20
C VAL A 14 -12.51 6.43 -33.05
N PHE A 15 -13.53 7.23 -33.32
CA PHE A 15 -14.46 7.73 -32.28
C PHE A 15 -15.64 6.81 -31.94
N GLN A 16 -15.88 5.72 -32.68
CA GLN A 16 -16.93 4.74 -32.34
C GLN A 16 -16.48 3.64 -31.36
N ARG A 17 -15.18 3.55 -31.01
CA ARG A 17 -14.66 2.57 -30.04
C ARG A 17 -14.60 3.09 -28.60
N VAL A 18 -14.96 4.35 -28.37
CA VAL A 18 -14.93 4.97 -27.05
C VAL A 18 -16.37 5.19 -26.60
N GLY A 19 -16.90 4.22 -25.86
CA GLY A 19 -18.25 4.30 -25.28
C GLY A 19 -18.33 5.42 -24.24
N VAL A 20 -18.73 6.61 -24.68
CA VAL A 20 -19.16 7.71 -23.81
C VAL A 20 -20.61 7.41 -23.40
N TYR A 21 -20.83 7.24 -22.10
CA TYR A 21 -22.14 7.04 -21.50
C TYR A 21 -23.05 8.24 -21.81
N GLY A 22 -24.08 8.01 -22.62
CA GLY A 22 -25.20 8.92 -22.87
C GLY A 22 -26.49 8.30 -22.36
N PHE A 23 -27.13 8.99 -21.42
CA PHE A 23 -28.48 8.71 -20.93
C PHE A 23 -29.51 8.77 -22.07
N GLY A 24 -30.46 7.82 -22.08
CA GLY A 24 -31.70 8.00 -22.83
C GLY A 24 -32.49 6.72 -23.13
N GLY A 25 -33.65 6.60 -22.47
CA GLY A 25 -34.91 6.28 -23.15
C GLY A 25 -35.24 4.82 -23.44
N SER A 26 -36.28 4.35 -22.76
CA SER A 26 -36.99 3.08 -22.95
C SER A 26 -37.48 2.85 -24.39
N SER A 27 -37.44 1.58 -24.82
CA SER A 27 -38.47 0.99 -25.69
C SER A 27 -38.37 -0.54 -25.70
N GLN A 28 -39.46 -1.17 -25.25
CA GLN A 28 -39.71 -2.61 -25.29
C GLN A 28 -39.75 -3.11 -26.73
N LYS A 29 -39.16 -4.28 -26.99
CA LYS A 29 -39.66 -5.21 -28.02
C LYS A 29 -39.47 -6.66 -27.56
N ARG A 30 -40.61 -7.32 -27.39
CA ARG A 30 -40.80 -8.77 -27.23
C ARG A 30 -40.18 -9.52 -28.41
N GLN A 31 -39.52 -10.64 -28.13
CA GLN A 31 -39.43 -11.74 -29.06
C GLN A 31 -39.56 -13.08 -28.33
N LYS A 32 -40.21 -14.01 -29.02
CA LYS A 32 -41.00 -15.13 -28.51
C LYS A 32 -40.16 -16.43 -28.55
N TYR A 33 -40.49 -17.32 -27.62
CA TYR A 33 -40.05 -18.72 -27.48
C TYR A 33 -40.14 -19.54 -28.78
N ASP A 34 -39.23 -20.51 -28.92
CA ASP A 34 -39.53 -21.86 -29.44
C ASP A 34 -38.64 -22.89 -28.71
N ASP A 35 -39.31 -23.88 -28.11
CA ASP A 35 -38.79 -25.12 -27.50
C ASP A 35 -38.54 -26.18 -28.58
N ILE A 36 -37.46 -26.96 -28.47
CA ILE A 36 -37.40 -28.38 -28.89
C ILE A 36 -36.55 -29.15 -27.86
N GLN A 37 -37.12 -30.25 -27.37
CA GLN A 37 -36.69 -31.14 -26.29
C GLN A 37 -35.55 -32.11 -26.65
N ASP A 38 -34.72 -32.37 -25.63
CA ASP A 38 -34.19 -33.65 -25.10
C ASP A 38 -33.96 -34.85 -26.03
N GLU A 39 -32.76 -35.43 -25.96
CA GLU A 39 -32.57 -36.87 -25.64
C GLU A 39 -31.11 -37.20 -25.27
N ASP A 40 -30.98 -37.86 -24.12
CA ASP A 40 -29.94 -38.78 -23.63
C ASP A 40 -28.46 -38.64 -24.05
N ASP A 41 -27.63 -38.29 -23.07
CA ASP A 41 -26.44 -39.12 -22.76
C ASP A 41 -26.08 -38.95 -21.27
N THR A 42 -26.77 -39.75 -20.46
CA THR A 42 -26.41 -40.05 -19.08
C THR A 42 -25.22 -41.01 -19.10
N LEU A 43 -24.00 -40.45 -19.12
CA LEU A 43 -22.79 -41.19 -18.76
C LEU A 43 -22.28 -40.73 -17.40
N GLU A 44 -22.81 -41.44 -16.40
CA GLU A 44 -22.17 -41.91 -15.17
C GLU A 44 -21.10 -41.04 -14.50
N LEU A 45 -21.51 -40.58 -13.31
CA LEU A 45 -20.70 -40.22 -12.16
C LEU A 45 -19.60 -41.25 -11.87
N GLU A 46 -18.33 -40.82 -11.95
CA GLU A 46 -17.28 -41.36 -11.07
C GLU A 46 -16.42 -40.23 -10.47
N GLN A 47 -16.19 -40.40 -9.17
CA GLN A 47 -15.56 -39.53 -8.18
C GLN A 47 -14.10 -39.18 -8.58
N ILE A 48 -13.48 -38.05 -8.22
CA ILE A 48 -13.14 -37.55 -6.88
C ILE A 48 -12.83 -36.06 -7.04
N GLY A 49 -13.71 -35.17 -6.57
CA GLY A 49 -13.44 -33.73 -6.56
C GLY A 49 -12.51 -33.38 -5.41
N ALA A 50 -11.21 -33.59 -5.56
CA ALA A 50 -10.27 -32.74 -4.82
C ALA A 50 -10.52 -31.32 -5.33
N GLU A 51 -11.08 -30.44 -4.49
CA GLU A 51 -11.20 -29.02 -4.84
C GLU A 51 -9.82 -28.54 -5.29
N ARG A 52 -9.71 -28.15 -6.56
CA ARG A 52 -8.43 -27.68 -7.10
C ARG A 52 -7.96 -26.51 -6.23
N THR A 53 -6.68 -26.51 -5.85
CA THR A 53 -6.07 -25.39 -5.15
C THR A 53 -6.34 -24.09 -5.92
N LYS A 54 -6.99 -23.12 -5.28
CA LYS A 54 -7.30 -21.83 -5.90
C LYS A 54 -6.06 -20.96 -5.91
N THR A 55 -5.80 -20.25 -7.00
CA THR A 55 -4.65 -19.33 -7.10
C THR A 55 -5.07 -17.90 -6.77
N VAL A 56 -4.37 -17.29 -5.82
CA VAL A 56 -4.50 -15.86 -5.48
C VAL A 56 -3.25 -15.12 -5.96
N LEU A 57 -3.44 -14.14 -6.85
CA LEU A 57 -2.38 -13.27 -7.34
C LEU A 57 -2.47 -11.90 -6.68
N ILE A 58 -1.49 -11.56 -5.86
CA ILE A 58 -1.39 -10.26 -5.18
C ILE A 58 -0.47 -9.35 -6.01
N LEU A 59 -1.03 -8.26 -6.53
CA LEU A 59 -0.35 -7.24 -7.32
C LEU A 59 0.17 -6.13 -6.40
N MET A 60 1.47 -5.94 -6.36
CA MET A 60 2.14 -4.91 -5.55
C MET A 60 3.25 -4.22 -6.33
N SER A 61 3.85 -3.18 -5.75
CA SER A 61 5.13 -2.65 -6.23
C SER A 61 6.03 -2.27 -5.06
N ASP A 62 7.35 -2.32 -5.28
CA ASP A 62 8.37 -2.01 -4.26
C ASP A 62 8.51 -0.52 -3.93
N THR A 63 7.57 0.32 -4.37
CA THR A 63 7.51 1.76 -4.08
C THR A 63 7.32 2.03 -2.59
N GLY A 64 8.41 2.28 -1.86
CA GLY A 64 8.37 2.70 -0.46
C GLY A 64 8.07 1.61 0.58
N GLY A 65 8.01 0.33 0.17
CA GLY A 65 7.96 -0.85 1.04
C GLY A 65 6.62 -1.16 1.74
N GLY A 66 5.73 -0.19 1.92
CA GLY A 66 4.43 -0.38 2.60
C GLY A 66 3.47 -1.32 1.86
N HIS A 67 3.45 -1.26 0.53
CA HIS A 67 2.61 -2.14 -0.31
C HIS A 67 3.04 -3.60 -0.19
N ARG A 68 4.36 -3.87 -0.20
CA ARG A 68 4.89 -5.22 0.02
C ARG A 68 4.52 -5.77 1.39
N ALA A 69 4.63 -4.97 2.45
CA ALA A 69 4.26 -5.40 3.79
C ALA A 69 2.78 -5.82 3.87
N SER A 70 1.89 -5.08 3.18
CA SER A 70 0.46 -5.41 3.09
C SER A 70 0.22 -6.69 2.29
N ALA A 71 0.91 -6.88 1.16
CA ALA A 71 0.82 -8.11 0.37
C ALA A 71 1.29 -9.35 1.16
N GLU A 72 2.41 -9.23 1.87
CA GLU A 72 2.94 -10.30 2.72
C GLU A 72 2.00 -10.59 3.89
N ALA A 73 1.42 -9.56 4.53
CA ALA A 73 0.44 -9.75 5.59
C ALA A 73 -0.79 -10.54 5.12
N ILE A 74 -1.31 -10.23 3.94
CA ILE A 74 -2.44 -10.96 3.34
C ILE A 74 -2.03 -12.40 3.02
N ARG A 75 -0.85 -12.62 2.41
CA ARG A 75 -0.33 -13.96 2.13
C ARG A 75 -0.23 -14.79 3.41
N ASP A 76 0.39 -14.23 4.44
CA ASP A 76 0.60 -14.92 5.72
C ASP A 76 -0.74 -15.23 6.41
N ALA A 77 -1.75 -14.36 6.28
CA ALA A 77 -3.10 -14.61 6.75
C ALA A 77 -3.79 -15.75 5.97
N PHE A 78 -3.67 -15.79 4.64
CA PHE A 78 -4.22 -16.89 3.84
C PHE A 78 -3.62 -18.24 4.23
N GLN A 79 -2.30 -18.32 4.36
CA GLN A 79 -1.62 -19.55 4.75
C GLN A 79 -2.07 -20.02 6.15
N LEU A 80 -2.27 -19.07 7.06
CA LEU A 80 -2.65 -19.36 8.45
C LEU A 80 -4.10 -19.84 8.59
N GLU A 81 -5.01 -19.26 7.82
CA GLU A 81 -6.46 -19.57 7.91
C GLU A 81 -6.85 -20.76 7.03
N TYR A 82 -6.24 -20.93 5.86
CA TYR A 82 -6.67 -21.89 4.85
C TYR A 82 -5.60 -22.92 4.46
N GLY A 83 -4.38 -22.83 5.01
CA GLY A 83 -3.29 -23.73 4.67
C GLY A 83 -3.04 -23.78 3.16
N ASP A 84 -3.06 -24.99 2.61
CA ASP A 84 -2.74 -25.25 1.20
C ASP A 84 -3.96 -25.20 0.25
N GLU A 85 -5.15 -24.79 0.75
CA GLU A 85 -6.34 -24.60 -0.11
C GLU A 85 -6.12 -23.48 -1.14
N TYR A 86 -5.30 -22.48 -0.79
CA TYR A 86 -4.97 -21.36 -1.66
C TYR A 86 -3.48 -21.27 -1.95
N ARG A 87 -3.11 -21.27 -3.23
CA ARG A 87 -1.75 -20.94 -3.68
C ARG A 87 -1.63 -19.43 -3.83
N ILE A 88 -0.88 -18.80 -2.94
CA ILE A 88 -0.70 -17.34 -2.93
C ILE A 88 0.58 -16.94 -3.66
N ILE A 89 0.45 -16.03 -4.62
CA ILE A 89 1.55 -15.53 -5.46
C ILE A 89 1.60 -14.01 -5.33
N VAL A 90 2.73 -13.44 -4.93
CA VAL A 90 2.92 -11.98 -4.77
C VAL A 90 3.86 -11.49 -5.86
N LYS A 91 3.42 -10.51 -6.67
CA LYS A 91 4.15 -10.08 -7.86
C LYS A 91 4.14 -8.56 -8.08
N ASP A 92 5.29 -8.06 -8.57
CA ASP A 92 5.40 -6.72 -9.15
C ASP A 92 5.35 -6.84 -10.67
N VAL A 93 4.14 -6.79 -11.22
CA VAL A 93 3.91 -7.00 -12.66
C VAL A 93 4.54 -5.88 -13.50
N TRP A 94 4.62 -4.65 -12.98
CA TRP A 94 5.29 -3.56 -13.68
C TRP A 94 6.78 -3.86 -13.81
N LYS A 95 7.43 -4.25 -12.72
CA LYS A 95 8.86 -4.58 -12.70
C LYS A 95 9.21 -5.80 -13.55
N GLU A 96 8.39 -6.84 -13.51
CA GLU A 96 8.69 -8.13 -14.17
C GLU A 96 8.35 -8.17 -15.66
N TYR A 97 7.29 -7.47 -16.10
CA TYR A 97 6.75 -7.64 -17.45
C TYR A 97 6.80 -6.38 -18.32
N THR A 98 7.09 -5.20 -17.76
CA THR A 98 7.12 -3.96 -18.56
C THR A 98 8.51 -3.41 -18.82
N GLY A 99 8.61 -2.50 -19.77
CA GLY A 99 9.85 -1.79 -20.11
C GLY A 99 10.03 -0.51 -19.30
N TRP A 100 11.17 0.14 -19.50
CA TRP A 100 11.38 1.49 -18.98
C TRP A 100 10.35 2.45 -19.59
N PRO A 101 9.69 3.32 -18.80
CA PRO A 101 10.01 3.67 -17.40
C PRO A 101 9.25 2.88 -16.32
N LEU A 102 8.29 2.00 -16.63
CA LEU A 102 7.41 1.42 -15.61
C LEU A 102 8.09 0.33 -14.76
N ASN A 103 9.09 -0.35 -15.29
CA ASN A 103 9.84 -1.34 -14.52
C ASN A 103 10.76 -0.74 -13.44
N ASP A 104 10.98 0.58 -13.47
CA ASP A 104 11.89 1.29 -12.56
C ASP A 104 11.13 2.27 -11.61
N MET A 105 9.85 2.00 -11.36
CA MET A 105 9.00 2.82 -10.50
C MET A 105 9.55 2.97 -9.07
N GLU A 106 10.24 1.94 -8.56
CA GLU A 106 10.89 1.97 -7.24
C GLU A 106 11.96 3.08 -7.16
N ASN A 107 12.89 3.14 -8.11
CA ASN A 107 13.96 4.13 -8.09
C ASN A 107 13.44 5.54 -8.42
N GLN A 108 12.48 5.65 -9.33
CA GLN A 108 11.79 6.91 -9.60
C GLN A 108 11.09 7.45 -8.36
N TYR A 109 10.42 6.59 -7.58
CA TYR A 109 9.83 6.97 -6.31
C TYR A 109 10.89 7.47 -5.32
N LYS A 110 12.00 6.74 -5.15
CA LYS A 110 13.12 7.15 -4.27
C LYS A 110 13.69 8.51 -4.67
N PHE A 111 13.80 8.78 -5.96
CA PHE A 111 14.22 10.08 -6.48
C PHE A 111 13.19 11.17 -6.19
N MET A 112 11.91 10.94 -6.52
CA MET A 112 10.83 11.93 -6.32
C MET A 112 10.62 12.30 -4.85
N VAL A 113 10.74 11.34 -3.93
CA VAL A 113 10.62 11.60 -2.48
C VAL A 113 11.77 12.49 -1.97
N LYS A 114 12.95 12.42 -2.58
CA LYS A 114 14.06 13.36 -2.30
C LYS A 114 13.79 14.76 -2.90
N HIS A 115 12.91 14.85 -3.90
CA HIS A 115 12.56 16.07 -4.62
C HIS A 115 11.07 16.41 -4.47
N VAL A 116 10.70 16.83 -3.26
CA VAL A 116 9.34 17.12 -2.81
C VAL A 116 8.47 17.92 -3.80
N GLN A 117 9.04 18.91 -4.51
CA GLN A 117 8.28 19.71 -5.48
C GLN A 117 7.93 18.94 -6.76
N LEU A 118 8.80 18.03 -7.21
CA LEU A 118 8.53 17.15 -8.36
C LEU A 118 7.39 16.17 -8.05
N TRP A 119 7.41 15.58 -6.85
CA TRP A 119 6.34 14.70 -6.39
C TRP A 119 4.97 15.40 -6.34
N LYS A 120 4.93 16.65 -5.83
CA LYS A 120 3.70 17.46 -5.81
C LYS A 120 3.13 17.68 -7.19
N VAL A 121 3.99 18.10 -8.13
CA VAL A 121 3.58 18.35 -9.51
C VAL A 121 3.07 17.05 -10.13
N ALA A 122 3.78 15.94 -9.97
CA ALA A 122 3.35 14.64 -10.47
C ALA A 122 1.97 14.26 -9.91
N PHE A 123 1.81 14.19 -8.60
CA PHE A 123 0.56 13.75 -7.97
C PHE A 123 -0.63 14.65 -8.33
N HIS A 124 -0.47 15.98 -8.27
CA HIS A 124 -1.58 16.89 -8.56
C HIS A 124 -1.89 17.00 -10.05
N SER A 125 -0.90 16.85 -10.93
CA SER A 125 -1.13 16.85 -12.37
C SER A 125 -1.81 15.56 -12.84
N THR A 126 -1.57 14.42 -12.21
CA THR A 126 -2.20 13.14 -12.58
C THR A 126 -3.51 12.85 -11.85
N SER A 127 -3.90 13.66 -10.86
CA SER A 127 -5.12 13.46 -10.07
C SER A 127 -6.44 13.76 -10.80
N PRO A 128 -6.56 14.80 -11.67
CA PRO A 128 -7.79 15.09 -12.38
C PRO A 128 -8.29 13.91 -13.23
N ARG A 129 -9.59 13.58 -13.13
CA ARG A 129 -10.20 12.40 -13.78
C ARG A 129 -9.82 12.25 -15.25
N TRP A 130 -9.86 13.33 -16.02
CA TRP A 130 -9.62 13.30 -17.47
C TRP A 130 -8.14 13.08 -17.82
N ILE A 131 -7.22 13.68 -17.07
CA ILE A 131 -5.77 13.46 -17.24
C ILE A 131 -5.45 12.01 -16.88
N HIS A 132 -6.00 11.57 -15.74
CA HIS A 132 -5.85 10.22 -15.23
C HIS A 132 -6.29 9.15 -16.21
N SER A 133 -7.52 9.25 -16.70
CA SER A 133 -8.07 8.32 -17.66
C SER A 133 -7.29 8.30 -18.97
N LEU A 134 -6.79 9.46 -19.44
CA LEU A 134 -6.03 9.55 -20.69
C LEU A 134 -4.65 8.89 -20.57
N TYR A 135 -3.88 9.20 -19.52
CA TYR A 135 -2.54 8.64 -19.37
C TYR A 135 -2.61 7.13 -19.12
N LEU A 136 -3.57 6.67 -18.31
CA LEU A 136 -3.74 5.24 -18.08
C LEU A 136 -4.20 4.51 -19.32
N ALA A 137 -5.12 5.08 -20.11
CA ALA A 137 -5.52 4.47 -21.39
C ALA A 137 -4.32 4.35 -22.34
N ALA A 138 -3.43 5.34 -22.36
CA ALA A 138 -2.18 5.27 -23.12
C ALA A 138 -1.26 4.16 -22.60
N ILE A 139 -0.96 4.13 -21.29
CA ILE A 139 -0.14 3.07 -20.68
C ILE A 139 -0.73 1.69 -20.98
N ALA A 140 -2.04 1.56 -20.80
CA ALA A 140 -2.73 0.32 -21.06
C ALA A 140 -2.58 -0.09 -22.54
N ALA A 141 -2.75 0.83 -23.49
CA ALA A 141 -2.59 0.52 -24.91
C ALA A 141 -1.18 0.05 -25.26
N PHE A 142 -0.16 0.53 -24.55
CA PHE A 142 1.24 0.12 -24.75
C PHE A 142 1.61 -1.18 -24.04
N TYR A 143 1.08 -1.44 -22.84
CA TYR A 143 1.53 -2.53 -21.96
C TYR A 143 0.47 -3.61 -21.68
N ALA A 144 -0.72 -3.54 -22.30
CA ALA A 144 -1.79 -4.49 -22.01
C ALA A 144 -1.40 -5.93 -22.31
N LYS A 145 -0.60 -6.19 -23.36
CA LYS A 145 -0.19 -7.55 -23.74
C LYS A 145 0.83 -8.13 -22.75
N GLU A 146 1.73 -7.29 -22.27
CA GLU A 146 2.74 -7.63 -21.28
C GLU A 146 2.10 -7.92 -19.93
N VAL A 147 1.17 -7.06 -19.51
CA VAL A 147 0.37 -7.28 -18.29
C VAL A 147 -0.53 -8.49 -18.45
N GLU A 148 -1.14 -8.72 -19.62
CA GLU A 148 -1.90 -9.93 -19.92
C GLU A 148 -1.03 -11.18 -19.77
N ALA A 149 0.16 -11.21 -20.37
CA ALA A 149 1.08 -12.34 -20.21
C ALA A 149 1.40 -12.59 -18.73
N GLY A 150 1.70 -11.53 -17.97
CA GLY A 150 1.97 -11.62 -16.54
C GLY A 150 0.78 -12.07 -15.70
N LEU A 151 -0.45 -11.68 -16.04
CA LEU A 151 -1.64 -12.14 -15.33
C LEU A 151 -2.00 -13.59 -15.68
N MET A 152 -1.90 -13.93 -16.97
CA MET A 152 -2.35 -15.22 -17.50
C MET A 152 -1.36 -16.37 -17.23
N GLU A 153 -0.08 -16.05 -17.01
CA GLU A 153 0.93 -17.03 -16.57
C GLU A 153 0.48 -17.78 -15.29
N TYR A 154 -0.12 -17.06 -14.34
CA TYR A 154 -0.50 -17.61 -13.05
C TYR A 154 -1.90 -18.20 -12.98
N LYS A 155 -2.75 -17.94 -13.99
CA LYS A 155 -4.17 -18.35 -14.07
C LYS A 155 -4.93 -18.10 -12.74
N PRO A 156 -4.97 -16.85 -12.25
CA PRO A 156 -5.55 -16.55 -10.95
C PRO A 156 -7.06 -16.75 -10.90
N ASP A 157 -7.55 -17.30 -9.79
CA ASP A 157 -8.98 -17.28 -9.42
C ASP A 157 -9.34 -15.97 -8.73
N ILE A 158 -8.38 -15.40 -7.97
CA ILE A 158 -8.51 -14.14 -7.25
C ILE A 158 -7.31 -13.26 -7.56
N ILE A 159 -7.56 -11.98 -7.84
CA ILE A 159 -6.54 -10.94 -7.95
C ILE A 159 -6.76 -9.94 -6.81
N ILE A 160 -5.70 -9.67 -6.03
CA ILE A 160 -5.72 -8.68 -4.95
C ILE A 160 -4.73 -7.57 -5.29
N SER A 161 -5.22 -6.36 -5.48
CA SER A 161 -4.41 -5.18 -5.75
C SER A 161 -4.13 -4.41 -4.46
N VAL A 162 -2.85 -4.28 -4.09
CA VAL A 162 -2.40 -3.49 -2.93
C VAL A 162 -1.59 -2.25 -3.33
N HIS A 163 -1.71 -1.81 -4.59
CA HIS A 163 -0.96 -0.67 -5.12
C HIS A 163 -1.87 0.23 -5.97
N PRO A 164 -1.75 1.57 -5.89
CA PRO A 164 -2.65 2.51 -6.57
C PRO A 164 -2.64 2.44 -8.09
N LEU A 165 -1.61 1.87 -8.72
CA LEU A 165 -1.52 1.77 -10.19
C LEU A 165 -1.82 0.37 -10.74
N MET A 166 -2.43 -0.50 -9.92
CA MET A 166 -2.69 -1.91 -10.24
C MET A 166 -4.19 -2.21 -10.33
N GLN A 167 -5.02 -1.26 -10.76
CA GLN A 167 -6.48 -1.41 -10.87
C GLN A 167 -6.90 -1.42 -12.32
N HIS A 168 -6.74 -0.28 -12.99
CA HIS A 168 -7.34 -0.01 -14.30
C HIS A 168 -6.84 -0.96 -15.39
N ILE A 169 -5.53 -1.22 -15.45
CA ILE A 169 -4.92 -2.02 -16.52
C ILE A 169 -5.24 -3.51 -16.33
N PRO A 170 -5.04 -4.11 -15.15
CA PRO A 170 -5.51 -5.47 -14.88
C PRO A 170 -7.00 -5.68 -15.14
N LEU A 171 -7.87 -4.76 -14.70
CA LEU A 171 -9.31 -4.84 -14.93
C LEU A 171 -9.66 -4.74 -16.42
N TRP A 172 -8.95 -3.90 -17.19
CA TRP A 172 -9.16 -3.83 -18.63
C TRP A 172 -8.75 -5.11 -19.34
N VAL A 173 -7.63 -5.71 -18.95
CA VAL A 173 -7.19 -7.02 -19.45
C VAL A 173 -8.24 -8.10 -19.16
N LEU A 174 -8.74 -8.19 -17.91
CA LEU A 174 -9.78 -9.14 -17.55
C LEU A 174 -11.05 -8.97 -18.39
N LYS A 175 -11.47 -7.74 -18.63
CA LYS A 175 -12.63 -7.43 -19.47
C LYS A 175 -12.41 -7.84 -20.93
N TRP A 176 -11.25 -7.50 -21.49
CA TRP A 176 -10.91 -7.82 -22.88
C TRP A 176 -10.82 -9.33 -23.13
N GLN A 177 -10.32 -10.09 -22.15
CA GLN A 177 -10.24 -11.55 -22.19
C GLN A 177 -11.57 -12.26 -21.82
N GLY A 178 -12.63 -11.53 -21.49
CA GLY A 178 -13.90 -12.10 -21.05
C GLY A 178 -13.82 -12.85 -19.72
N LEU A 179 -12.86 -12.50 -18.86
CA LEU A 179 -12.58 -13.13 -17.56
C LEU A 179 -13.20 -12.37 -16.38
N GLU A 180 -13.83 -11.22 -16.62
CA GLU A 180 -14.44 -10.36 -15.58
C GLU A 180 -15.43 -11.08 -14.65
N LYS A 181 -16.10 -12.14 -15.12
CA LYS A 181 -17.04 -12.95 -14.32
C LYS A 181 -16.39 -14.18 -13.67
N LYS A 182 -15.19 -14.56 -14.10
CA LYS A 182 -14.48 -15.77 -13.67
C LYS A 182 -13.42 -15.48 -12.61
N VAL A 183 -12.79 -14.32 -12.68
CA VAL A 183 -11.72 -13.92 -11.77
C VAL A 183 -12.24 -12.85 -10.83
N ILE A 184 -12.13 -13.10 -9.52
CA ILE A 184 -12.50 -12.12 -8.50
C ILE A 184 -11.39 -11.09 -8.38
N PHE A 185 -11.70 -9.82 -8.63
CA PHE A 185 -10.76 -8.72 -8.50
C PHE A 185 -11.09 -7.88 -7.26
N VAL A 186 -10.12 -7.73 -6.37
CA VAL A 186 -10.26 -6.99 -5.12
C VAL A 186 -9.15 -5.96 -4.99
N THR A 187 -9.49 -4.79 -4.48
CA THR A 187 -8.51 -3.76 -4.08
C THR A 187 -8.46 -3.64 -2.57
N VAL A 188 -7.25 -3.63 -2.00
CA VAL A 188 -7.00 -3.30 -0.59
C VAL A 188 -6.21 -1.99 -0.55
N ILE A 189 -6.85 -0.92 -0.08
CA ILE A 189 -6.22 0.39 -0.02
C ILE A 189 -5.21 0.43 1.13
N THR A 190 -3.99 0.82 0.82
CA THR A 190 -2.91 0.98 1.81
C THR A 190 -2.69 2.43 2.25
N ASP A 191 -3.46 3.38 1.72
CA ASP A 191 -3.40 4.81 2.06
C ASP A 191 -4.45 5.12 3.15
N LEU A 192 -4.03 5.64 4.31
CA LEU A 192 -4.90 5.75 5.50
C LEU A 192 -6.04 6.78 5.37
N ASN A 193 -5.82 7.89 4.66
CA ASN A 193 -6.81 8.98 4.59
C ASN A 193 -6.89 9.60 3.18
N THR A 194 -5.99 10.54 2.86
CA THR A 194 -5.91 11.10 1.52
C THR A 194 -5.33 10.05 0.58
N CYS A 195 -6.19 9.41 -0.20
CA CYS A 195 -5.84 8.39 -1.19
C CYS A 195 -5.85 8.98 -2.60
N HIS A 196 -4.94 8.51 -3.46
CA HIS A 196 -4.99 8.88 -4.87
C HIS A 196 -6.20 8.22 -5.56
N ARG A 197 -6.84 8.95 -6.47
CA ARG A 197 -8.05 8.51 -7.19
C ARG A 197 -7.87 7.19 -7.96
N THR A 198 -6.63 6.86 -8.32
CA THR A 198 -6.28 5.62 -9.04
C THR A 198 -6.67 4.35 -8.27
N TRP A 199 -6.79 4.41 -6.95
CA TRP A 199 -7.27 3.30 -6.11
C TRP A 199 -8.70 2.88 -6.41
N PHE A 200 -9.52 3.82 -6.89
CA PHE A 200 -10.95 3.61 -7.09
C PHE A 200 -11.25 3.20 -8.53
N HIS A 201 -11.93 2.06 -8.68
CA HIS A 201 -12.40 1.60 -9.97
C HIS A 201 -13.73 0.83 -9.81
N PRO A 202 -14.84 1.25 -10.45
CA PRO A 202 -16.16 0.60 -10.28
C PRO A 202 -16.21 -0.88 -10.70
N GLY A 203 -15.27 -1.31 -11.56
CA GLY A 203 -15.19 -2.70 -12.03
C GLY A 203 -14.61 -3.71 -11.03
N VAL A 204 -14.26 -3.32 -9.80
CA VAL A 204 -13.78 -4.27 -8.78
C VAL A 204 -14.94 -5.05 -8.17
N ASN A 205 -14.71 -6.28 -7.73
CA ASN A 205 -15.71 -7.03 -6.97
C ASN A 205 -15.82 -6.50 -5.53
N ARG A 206 -14.69 -6.13 -4.92
CA ARG A 206 -14.62 -5.57 -3.57
C ARG A 206 -13.53 -4.50 -3.45
N LEU A 207 -13.79 -3.52 -2.59
CA LEU A 207 -12.84 -2.52 -2.13
C LEU A 207 -12.74 -2.61 -0.60
N TYR A 208 -11.55 -2.95 -0.10
CA TYR A 208 -11.25 -2.91 1.33
C TYR A 208 -10.56 -1.59 1.67
N CYS A 209 -11.21 -0.82 2.53
CA CYS A 209 -10.78 0.50 2.99
C CYS A 209 -10.16 0.40 4.39
N PRO A 210 -9.11 1.20 4.66
CA PRO A 210 -8.51 1.27 5.99
C PRO A 210 -9.31 2.14 6.96
N SER A 211 -10.23 2.98 6.46
CA SER A 211 -10.99 3.94 7.26
C SER A 211 -12.33 4.28 6.60
N GLU A 212 -13.25 4.83 7.39
CA GLU A 212 -14.56 5.31 6.94
C GLU A 212 -14.45 6.52 6.00
N GLU A 213 -13.43 7.36 6.21
CA GLU A 213 -13.14 8.52 5.35
C GLU A 213 -12.81 8.08 3.92
N VAL A 214 -11.98 7.05 3.78
CA VAL A 214 -11.64 6.47 2.47
C VAL A 214 -12.87 5.80 1.84
N ALA A 215 -13.70 5.11 2.64
CA ALA A 215 -14.94 4.52 2.16
C ALA A 215 -15.90 5.58 1.60
N LYS A 216 -16.14 6.68 2.33
CA LYS A 216 -16.95 7.81 1.86
C LYS A 216 -16.40 8.42 0.58
N ARG A 217 -15.07 8.53 0.45
CA ARG A 217 -14.44 9.03 -0.77
C ARG A 217 -14.69 8.11 -1.96
N SER A 218 -14.63 6.79 -1.76
CA SER A 218 -14.82 5.79 -2.82
C SER A 218 -16.21 5.83 -3.43
N LEU A 219 -17.25 6.15 -2.64
CA LEU A 219 -18.63 6.33 -3.12
C LEU A 219 -18.73 7.48 -4.13
N LEU A 220 -18.04 8.60 -3.87
CA LEU A 220 -17.98 9.76 -4.78
C LEU A 220 -17.28 9.44 -6.10
N ASP A 221 -16.53 8.33 -6.14
CA ASP A 221 -15.77 7.88 -7.29
C ASP A 221 -16.44 6.76 -8.09
N GLY A 222 -17.67 6.40 -7.71
CA GLY A 222 -18.58 5.56 -8.49
C GLY A 222 -18.61 4.11 -8.05
N LEU A 223 -18.07 3.78 -6.87
CA LEU A 223 -18.29 2.48 -6.25
C LEU A 223 -19.65 2.41 -5.56
N GLU A 224 -20.25 1.23 -5.56
CA GLU A 224 -21.45 0.92 -4.81
C GLU A 224 -21.11 0.55 -3.36
N GLU A 225 -22.03 0.83 -2.43
CA GLU A 225 -21.91 0.43 -1.03
C GLU A 225 -21.71 -1.09 -0.87
N SER A 226 -22.33 -1.87 -1.76
CA SER A 226 -22.19 -3.33 -1.82
C SER A 226 -20.74 -3.79 -2.01
N GLN A 227 -19.91 -2.99 -2.68
CA GLN A 227 -18.51 -3.28 -2.99
C GLN A 227 -17.56 -2.92 -1.84
N ILE A 228 -17.95 -2.02 -0.94
CA ILE A 228 -17.03 -1.39 0.02
C ILE A 228 -17.07 -2.08 1.37
N ARG A 229 -15.90 -2.35 1.96
CA ARG A 229 -15.77 -2.88 3.33
C ARG A 229 -14.68 -2.13 4.08
N VAL A 230 -14.92 -1.79 5.34
CA VAL A 230 -13.97 -1.07 6.20
C VAL A 230 -13.44 -2.04 7.26
N PHE A 231 -12.22 -2.54 7.07
CA PHE A 231 -11.58 -3.50 7.99
C PHE A 231 -10.25 -3.00 8.58
N GLY A 232 -9.79 -1.82 8.17
CA GLY A 232 -8.46 -1.34 8.53
C GLY A 232 -7.38 -1.81 7.55
N LEU A 233 -6.13 -1.50 7.87
CA LEU A 233 -4.99 -1.97 7.10
C LEU A 233 -4.68 -3.44 7.42
N PRO A 234 -4.30 -4.25 6.42
CA PRO A 234 -3.79 -5.59 6.67
C PRO A 234 -2.45 -5.51 7.41
N ILE A 235 -2.37 -6.19 8.55
CA ILE A 235 -1.16 -6.32 9.36
C ILE A 235 -0.82 -7.79 9.50
N ARG A 236 0.47 -8.12 9.54
CA ARG A 236 0.90 -9.53 9.62
C ARG A 236 0.30 -10.17 10.88
N PRO A 237 -0.29 -11.38 10.78
CA PRO A 237 -0.93 -12.04 11.93
C PRO A 237 -0.03 -12.20 13.16
N THR A 238 1.28 -12.30 12.95
CA THR A 238 2.28 -12.40 14.03
C THR A 238 2.24 -11.22 14.99
N PHE A 239 1.94 -10.00 14.54
CA PHE A 239 1.82 -8.84 15.44
C PHE A 239 0.63 -8.95 16.39
N CYS A 240 -0.49 -9.48 15.88
CA CYS A 240 -1.73 -9.62 16.62
C CYS A 240 -1.71 -10.83 17.57
N ARG A 241 -1.06 -11.94 17.18
CA ARG A 241 -1.07 -13.20 17.92
C ARG A 241 0.11 -13.38 18.88
N ALA A 242 1.19 -12.60 18.74
CA ALA A 242 2.38 -12.79 19.55
C ALA A 242 2.14 -12.42 21.02
N VAL A 243 2.33 -13.41 21.89
CA VAL A 243 2.53 -13.24 23.34
C VAL A 243 4.03 -13.11 23.57
N LEU A 244 4.46 -11.96 24.07
CA LEU A 244 5.87 -11.61 24.18
C LEU A 244 6.19 -11.21 25.62
N SER A 245 7.30 -11.71 26.13
CA SER A 245 7.95 -11.23 27.35
C SER A 245 9.04 -10.25 26.95
N LYS A 246 8.95 -9.00 27.41
CA LYS A 246 9.95 -7.96 27.10
C LYS A 246 11.34 -8.38 27.57
N ASP A 247 11.42 -8.98 28.76
CA ASP A 247 12.68 -9.38 29.38
C ASP A 247 13.33 -10.53 28.60
N ASP A 248 12.55 -11.55 28.22
CA ASP A 248 13.06 -12.66 27.41
C ASP A 248 13.53 -12.20 26.03
N LEU A 249 12.80 -11.25 25.41
CA LEU A 249 13.21 -10.66 24.14
C LEU A 249 14.51 -9.85 24.27
N ARG A 250 14.70 -9.12 25.37
CA ARG A 250 15.95 -8.40 25.60
C ARG A 250 17.11 -9.37 25.74
N VAL A 251 16.93 -10.49 26.43
CA VAL A 251 17.95 -11.55 26.49
C VAL A 251 18.21 -12.15 25.09
N GLU A 252 17.15 -12.53 24.36
CA GLU A 252 17.26 -13.12 23.01
C GLU A 252 17.98 -12.18 22.02
N LEU A 253 17.66 -10.89 22.08
CA LEU A 253 18.21 -9.86 21.20
C LEU A 253 19.54 -9.31 21.73
N GLU A 254 20.06 -9.82 22.85
CA GLU A 254 21.27 -9.40 23.57
C GLU A 254 21.27 -7.89 23.90
N MET A 255 20.11 -7.37 24.29
CA MET A 255 19.89 -6.02 24.80
C MET A 255 20.15 -5.96 26.31
N ASP A 256 20.36 -4.76 26.83
CA ASP A 256 20.46 -4.58 28.28
C ASP A 256 19.07 -4.86 28.92
N PRO A 257 18.97 -5.68 29.96
CA PRO A 257 17.68 -6.05 30.55
C PRO A 257 17.02 -4.90 31.30
N GLU A 258 17.80 -4.03 31.94
CA GLU A 258 17.30 -3.01 32.88
C GLU A 258 17.09 -1.64 32.21
N LEU A 259 17.87 -1.33 31.17
CA LEU A 259 17.80 -0.01 30.54
C LEU A 259 16.55 0.14 29.65
N PRO A 260 15.84 1.28 29.72
CA PRO A 260 14.77 1.57 28.79
C PRO A 260 15.31 1.70 27.36
N ALA A 261 14.58 1.18 26.39
CA ALA A 261 15.02 1.03 25.01
C ALA A 261 14.18 1.84 24.03
N VAL A 262 14.85 2.63 23.19
CA VAL A 262 14.22 3.38 22.09
C VAL A 262 14.47 2.66 20.77
N LEU A 263 13.41 2.38 20.01
CA LEU A 263 13.52 1.87 18.63
C LEU A 263 13.49 3.05 17.65
N LEU A 264 14.58 3.31 16.93
CA LEU A 264 14.67 4.34 15.91
C LEU A 264 14.67 3.71 14.50
N MET A 265 13.73 4.11 13.64
CA MET A 265 13.70 3.63 12.26
C MET A 265 13.17 4.63 11.23
N GLY A 266 13.72 4.58 10.01
CA GLY A 266 13.34 5.43 8.88
C GLY A 266 12.47 4.75 7.82
N GLY A 267 11.69 3.74 8.21
CA GLY A 267 10.96 2.86 7.28
C GLY A 267 11.88 1.90 6.52
N GLY A 268 11.31 1.13 5.57
CA GLY A 268 12.03 0.08 4.84
C GLY A 268 13.26 0.55 4.04
N GLU A 269 13.31 1.84 3.68
CA GLU A 269 14.42 2.46 2.94
C GLU A 269 15.39 3.26 3.84
N GLY A 270 15.17 3.32 5.16
CA GLY A 270 16.03 4.07 6.07
C GLY A 270 16.10 5.57 5.73
N MET A 271 14.96 6.17 5.41
CA MET A 271 14.84 7.58 5.01
C MET A 271 14.69 8.52 6.20
N GLY A 272 15.00 9.79 5.98
CA GLY A 272 14.90 10.85 6.99
C GLY A 272 16.19 11.05 7.80
N PRO A 273 16.16 11.92 8.81
CA PRO A 273 17.36 12.33 9.57
C PRO A 273 17.81 11.29 10.60
N VAL A 274 17.69 9.98 10.31
CA VAL A 274 17.99 8.87 11.24
C VAL A 274 19.35 9.03 11.90
N LYS A 275 20.40 9.36 11.14
CA LYS A 275 21.75 9.58 11.69
C LYS A 275 21.80 10.73 12.69
N LYS A 276 21.13 11.84 12.41
CA LYS A 276 21.11 13.03 13.28
C LYS A 276 20.36 12.71 14.57
N THR A 277 19.20 12.07 14.46
CA THR A 277 18.38 11.67 15.61
C THR A 277 19.08 10.62 16.46
N ALA A 278 19.74 9.63 15.85
CA ALA A 278 20.52 8.64 16.57
C ALA A 278 21.60 9.29 17.43
N LYS A 279 22.37 10.24 16.87
CA LYS A 279 23.40 10.97 17.62
C LYS A 279 22.81 11.77 18.79
N ALA A 280 21.71 12.49 18.57
CA ALA A 280 21.03 13.25 19.61
C ALA A 280 20.51 12.35 20.76
N LEU A 281 19.98 11.17 20.43
CA LEU A 281 19.57 10.17 21.42
C LEU A 281 20.77 9.58 22.16
N GLY A 282 21.87 9.31 21.46
CA GLY A 282 23.13 8.84 22.05
C GLY A 282 23.68 9.78 23.13
N GLU A 283 23.51 11.09 22.94
CA GLU A 283 23.88 12.11 23.94
C GLU A 283 22.83 12.22 25.05
N SER A 284 21.54 12.19 24.69
CA SER A 284 20.43 12.43 25.63
C SER A 284 20.15 11.24 26.57
N LEU A 285 20.45 10.02 26.15
CA LEU A 285 20.30 8.79 26.94
C LEU A 285 21.55 8.47 27.78
N TYR A 286 22.51 9.39 27.87
CA TYR A 286 23.69 9.28 28.71
C TYR A 286 23.66 10.33 29.82
N ASN A 287 23.77 9.90 31.08
CA ASN A 287 23.89 10.83 32.19
C ASN A 287 25.37 11.16 32.43
N ALA A 288 25.76 12.39 32.10
CA ALA A 288 27.14 12.86 32.24
C ALA A 288 27.60 13.02 33.69
N GLU A 289 26.68 13.34 34.62
CA GLU A 289 27.00 13.50 36.04
C GLU A 289 27.27 12.17 36.71
N LEU A 290 26.50 11.14 36.37
CA LEU A 290 26.64 9.78 36.89
C LEU A 290 27.63 8.92 36.09
N GLY A 291 28.09 9.42 34.93
CA GLY A 291 29.01 8.72 34.04
C GLY A 291 28.46 7.38 33.51
N LYS A 292 27.13 7.25 33.33
CA LYS A 292 26.48 5.99 32.95
C LYS A 292 25.30 6.18 31.99
N PRO A 293 24.99 5.16 31.16
CA PRO A 293 23.78 5.17 30.36
C PRO A 293 22.52 5.17 31.24
N ILE A 294 21.50 5.89 30.81
CA ILE A 294 20.14 5.88 31.38
C ILE A 294 19.11 5.30 30.40
N GLY A 295 19.55 4.90 29.21
CA GLY A 295 18.77 4.17 28.23
C GLY A 295 19.66 3.55 27.15
N GLN A 296 19.04 2.77 26.27
CA GLN A 296 19.67 2.10 25.14
C GLN A 296 18.91 2.38 23.84
N LEU A 297 19.58 2.19 22.71
CA LEU A 297 19.06 2.54 21.40
C LEU A 297 19.14 1.36 20.42
N VAL A 298 18.02 1.01 19.80
CA VAL A 298 17.97 0.11 18.65
C VAL A 298 17.75 0.96 17.41
N ILE A 299 18.59 0.82 16.39
CA ILE A 299 18.46 1.53 15.12
C ILE A 299 18.26 0.53 13.99
N ILE A 300 17.12 0.59 13.31
CA ILE A 300 16.83 -0.22 12.12
C ILE A 300 16.89 0.68 10.88
N CYS A 301 17.92 0.44 10.06
CA CYS A 301 18.20 1.26 8.88
C CYS A 301 17.49 0.77 7.61
N GLY A 302 16.75 -0.33 7.66
CA GLY A 302 16.12 -0.91 6.47
C GLY A 302 17.18 -1.26 5.42
N ARG A 303 16.88 -1.02 4.14
CA ARG A 303 17.80 -1.28 3.03
C ARG A 303 18.94 -0.27 2.89
N ASN A 304 19.05 0.72 3.78
CA ASN A 304 20.10 1.72 3.74
C ASN A 304 21.40 1.22 4.41
N GLU A 305 22.13 0.34 3.72
CA GLU A 305 23.36 -0.26 4.26
C GLU A 305 24.49 0.77 4.45
N SER A 306 24.50 1.86 3.68
CA SER A 306 25.45 2.96 3.88
C SER A 306 25.23 3.64 5.24
N LEU A 307 23.97 3.91 5.59
CA LEU A 307 23.59 4.44 6.90
C LEU A 307 23.90 3.44 8.02
N ALA A 308 23.56 2.16 7.84
CA ALA A 308 23.83 1.12 8.83
C ALA A 308 25.33 1.01 9.13
N SER A 309 26.16 0.97 8.08
CA SER A 309 27.63 0.89 8.21
C SER A 309 28.19 2.09 8.94
N THR A 310 27.69 3.30 8.62
CA THR A 310 28.12 4.54 9.28
C THR A 310 27.76 4.57 10.77
N LEU A 311 26.60 4.06 11.14
CA LEU A 311 26.14 4.04 12.54
C LEU A 311 26.82 2.92 13.36
N ARG A 312 27.14 1.78 12.73
CA ARG A 312 27.93 0.69 13.32
C ARG A 312 29.36 1.13 13.64
N SER A 313 29.96 1.98 12.82
CA SER A 313 31.32 2.50 13.05
C SER A 313 31.37 3.71 14.00
N THR A 314 30.21 4.20 14.45
CA THR A 314 30.16 5.30 15.42
C THR A 314 30.41 4.75 16.82
N GLU A 315 31.28 5.40 17.59
CA GLU A 315 31.43 5.10 19.02
C GLU A 315 30.27 5.71 19.81
N TRP A 316 29.66 4.89 20.67
CA TRP A 316 28.49 5.27 21.46
C TRP A 316 28.82 5.20 22.95
N LYS A 317 28.32 6.18 23.71
CA LYS A 317 28.43 6.21 25.19
C LYS A 317 27.37 5.35 25.89
N ILE A 318 26.42 4.82 25.11
CA ILE A 318 25.31 4.00 25.56
C ILE A 318 25.30 2.69 24.76
N PRO A 319 24.60 1.64 25.23
CA PRO A 319 24.35 0.45 24.41
C PRO A 319 23.54 0.80 23.17
N VAL A 320 24.08 0.49 21.99
CA VAL A 320 23.40 0.71 20.70
C VAL A 320 23.46 -0.55 19.84
N LYS A 321 22.31 -0.98 19.33
CA LYS A 321 22.22 -2.04 18.31
C LYS A 321 21.82 -1.47 16.97
N VAL A 322 22.66 -1.67 15.95
CA VAL A 322 22.42 -1.18 14.58
C VAL A 322 22.14 -2.34 13.63
N ARG A 323 20.93 -2.37 13.08
CA ARG A 323 20.44 -3.38 12.14
C ARG A 323 20.21 -2.76 10.76
N GLY A 324 20.35 -3.59 9.72
CA GLY A 324 19.98 -3.24 8.35
C GLY A 324 18.48 -3.46 8.13
N PHE A 325 18.15 -4.27 7.13
CA PHE A 325 16.78 -4.75 6.92
C PHE A 325 16.46 -5.87 7.93
N GLU A 326 15.28 -5.82 8.53
CA GLU A 326 14.89 -6.71 9.60
C GLU A 326 13.49 -7.27 9.37
N THR A 327 13.34 -8.58 9.53
CA THR A 327 12.09 -9.32 9.26
C THR A 327 11.32 -9.60 10.54
N GLN A 328 12.00 -9.70 11.68
CA GLN A 328 11.38 -10.00 12.98
C GLN A 328 11.03 -8.73 13.75
N MET A 329 10.35 -7.79 13.08
CA MET A 329 10.01 -6.48 13.66
C MET A 329 9.16 -6.59 14.93
N VAL A 330 8.31 -7.62 15.03
CA VAL A 330 7.53 -7.97 16.23
C VAL A 330 8.41 -8.05 17.49
N LYS A 331 9.57 -8.69 17.39
CA LYS A 331 10.50 -8.87 18.51
C LYS A 331 11.15 -7.55 18.91
N TRP A 332 11.64 -6.78 17.92
CA TRP A 332 12.27 -5.49 18.17
C TRP A 332 11.31 -4.48 18.80
N MET A 333 10.06 -4.41 18.30
CA MET A 333 9.03 -3.58 18.92
C MET A 333 8.69 -4.06 20.34
N GLY A 334 8.59 -5.38 20.55
CA GLY A 334 8.30 -5.97 21.87
C GLY A 334 9.39 -5.75 22.93
N ALA A 335 10.65 -5.62 22.52
CA ALA A 335 11.78 -5.38 23.40
C ALA A 335 11.99 -3.90 23.78
N CYS A 336 11.34 -2.98 23.07
CA CYS A 336 11.49 -1.53 23.24
C CYS A 336 10.36 -0.90 24.07
N ASP A 337 10.60 0.31 24.56
CA ASP A 337 9.67 1.10 25.37
C ASP A 337 9.03 2.25 24.58
N CYS A 338 9.66 2.67 23.49
CA CYS A 338 9.02 3.53 22.50
C CYS A 338 9.65 3.32 21.12
N ILE A 339 8.95 3.79 20.09
CA ILE A 339 9.43 3.84 18.72
C ILE A 339 9.48 5.29 18.23
N ILE A 340 10.61 5.66 17.64
CA ILE A 340 10.79 6.89 16.88
C ILE A 340 10.81 6.52 15.41
N THR A 341 9.82 7.01 14.66
CA THR A 341 9.77 6.75 13.23
C THR A 341 9.40 7.97 12.41
N LYS A 342 9.63 7.86 11.11
CA LYS A 342 9.19 8.84 10.14
C LYS A 342 7.74 8.54 9.78
N VAL A 343 6.90 9.57 9.75
CA VAL A 343 5.68 9.56 8.96
C VAL A 343 6.02 10.18 7.61
N SER A 344 5.60 9.59 6.52
CA SER A 344 5.87 10.22 5.23
C SER A 344 5.01 11.46 5.03
N PHE A 345 3.82 11.55 5.60
CA PHE A 345 2.96 12.74 5.44
C PHE A 345 2.16 12.99 6.71
N LEU A 346 2.08 14.25 7.13
CA LEU A 346 1.28 14.68 8.28
C LEU A 346 0.66 16.02 7.95
N ASN A 347 -0.65 16.12 8.14
CA ASN A 347 -1.37 17.37 8.15
C ASN A 347 -1.82 17.57 9.60
N LEU A 348 -1.08 18.40 10.36
CA LEU A 348 -1.53 18.84 11.68
C LEU A 348 -2.42 20.05 11.47
N GLU A 349 -3.73 19.86 11.40
CA GLU A 349 -4.63 20.92 11.89
C GLU A 349 -4.57 20.88 13.43
N LEU A 350 -3.54 21.52 14.00
CA LEU A 350 -3.57 21.88 15.41
C LEU A 350 -4.14 23.29 15.51
N TYR A 351 -5.26 23.37 16.22
CA TYR A 351 -5.62 24.58 16.94
C TYR A 351 -4.40 25.06 17.74
N THR A 352 -3.96 26.26 17.44
CA THR A 352 -2.80 26.91 18.06
C THR A 352 -3.00 27.04 19.56
N SER A 353 -2.12 26.42 20.35
CA SER A 353 -1.73 26.92 21.66
C SER A 353 -0.22 26.78 21.83
N PRO A 354 0.51 27.82 22.26
CA PRO A 354 1.95 27.90 22.09
C PRO A 354 2.71 27.32 23.30
N PHE A 355 2.74 25.99 23.50
CA PHE A 355 3.74 25.37 24.38
C PHE A 355 4.09 23.93 23.96
N GLN A 356 5.39 23.69 23.80
CA GLN A 356 6.12 22.42 23.74
C GLN A 356 5.65 21.32 22.74
N LEU A 357 6.47 21.11 21.71
CA LEU A 357 6.42 19.98 20.79
C LEU A 357 6.85 18.68 21.53
N CYS A 358 5.88 17.93 22.07
CA CYS A 358 6.09 16.57 22.58
C CYS A 358 4.78 15.77 22.42
N PHE A 359 4.58 15.13 21.27
CA PHE A 359 3.46 14.20 21.10
C PHE A 359 3.84 12.84 21.68
N MET A 360 3.57 12.64 22.97
CA MET A 360 3.38 11.31 23.55
C MET A 360 1.91 10.94 23.33
N ILE A 361 1.62 9.96 22.47
CA ILE A 361 0.26 9.39 22.38
C ILE A 361 0.13 8.41 23.55
N PHE A 362 -0.35 8.90 24.71
CA PHE A 362 -0.73 8.07 25.85
C PHE A 362 -2.14 7.51 25.65
N GLY A 363 -2.29 6.24 26.01
CA GLY A 363 -3.48 5.43 25.77
C GLY A 363 -4.77 6.00 26.36
N THR A 364 -5.82 5.99 25.54
CA THR A 364 -7.20 5.78 25.95
C THR A 364 -7.91 5.09 24.79
N ASN A 365 -8.83 4.18 25.13
CA ASN A 365 -9.65 3.44 24.18
C ASN A 365 -10.40 4.45 23.27
N SER A 366 -10.40 4.17 21.96
CA SER A 366 -10.99 4.96 20.87
C SER A 366 -10.33 6.33 20.59
N PHE A 367 -9.31 6.33 19.72
CA PHE A 367 -8.90 7.53 18.99
C PHE A 367 -8.66 7.23 17.51
N GLN A 368 -9.35 7.99 16.66
CA GLN A 368 -9.25 7.99 15.21
C GLN A 368 -8.04 8.87 14.85
N LEU A 369 -7.00 8.25 14.30
CA LEU A 369 -5.84 8.98 13.78
C LEU A 369 -6.28 9.83 12.59
N TYR A 370 -6.44 11.14 12.80
CA TYR A 370 -6.45 12.12 11.71
C TYR A 370 -5.01 12.26 11.18
N SER A 371 -4.56 11.29 10.39
CA SER A 371 -3.29 11.38 9.67
C SER A 371 -3.54 11.29 8.17
N ASP A 372 -3.33 12.41 7.46
CA ASP A 372 -3.19 12.48 5.99
C ASP A 372 -1.88 11.81 5.51
N SER A 373 -1.61 10.59 5.99
CA SER A 373 -0.34 9.89 5.84
C SER A 373 -0.38 8.83 4.73
N GLN A 374 0.41 9.03 3.67
CA GLN A 374 0.68 8.06 2.60
C GLN A 374 2.01 7.25 2.73
N ALA A 375 2.67 7.14 3.91
CA ALA A 375 3.67 6.09 4.19
C ALA A 375 4.17 6.11 5.65
N GLY A 376 4.76 5.06 6.25
CA GLY A 376 4.53 3.62 6.03
C GLY A 376 3.55 3.16 7.11
N PRO A 377 2.24 3.17 6.83
CA PRO A 377 1.23 3.08 7.88
C PRO A 377 1.26 1.72 8.59
N GLY A 378 1.78 0.67 7.93
CA GLY A 378 2.06 -0.62 8.54
C GLY A 378 2.85 -0.50 9.84
N THR A 379 3.98 0.21 9.88
CA THR A 379 4.80 0.33 11.11
C THR A 379 4.05 1.03 12.25
N ILE A 380 3.23 2.04 11.93
CA ILE A 380 2.45 2.77 12.93
C ILE A 380 1.35 1.86 13.47
N THR A 381 0.60 1.20 12.58
CA THR A 381 -0.45 0.25 12.98
C THR A 381 0.13 -0.93 13.76
N GLU A 382 1.29 -1.46 13.35
CA GLU A 382 2.04 -2.50 14.08
C GLU A 382 2.39 -2.03 15.50
N ALA A 383 2.97 -0.83 15.65
CA ALA A 383 3.31 -0.28 16.95
C ALA A 383 2.08 -0.05 17.84
N LEU A 384 0.96 0.42 17.27
CA LEU A 384 -0.31 0.59 17.98
C LEU A 384 -0.89 -0.75 18.45
N ILE A 385 -0.87 -1.78 17.60
CA ILE A 385 -1.29 -3.14 17.97
C ILE A 385 -0.44 -3.68 19.13
N ARG A 386 0.84 -3.32 19.18
CA ARG A 386 1.76 -3.69 20.28
C ARG A 386 1.66 -2.79 21.51
N GLY A 387 0.87 -1.72 21.47
CA GLY A 387 0.82 -0.73 22.54
C GLY A 387 2.14 0.01 22.76
N LEU A 388 3.01 0.08 21.74
CA LEU A 388 4.32 0.72 21.82
C LEU A 388 4.16 2.24 21.59
N PRO A 389 4.50 3.11 22.57
CA PRO A 389 4.45 4.55 22.40
C PRO A 389 5.23 5.04 21.17
N ILE A 390 4.63 5.94 20.39
CA ILE A 390 5.17 6.41 19.11
C ILE A 390 5.57 7.88 19.20
N ILE A 391 6.78 8.19 18.72
CA ILE A 391 7.28 9.56 18.51
C ILE A 391 7.55 9.74 17.01
N LEU A 392 7.00 10.82 16.45
CA LEU A 392 7.18 11.17 15.04
C LEU A 392 8.30 12.20 14.90
N ASN A 393 9.33 11.87 14.12
CA ASN A 393 10.58 12.65 14.06
C ASN A 393 10.81 13.37 12.71
N ASP A 394 10.00 13.09 11.68
CA ASP A 394 10.12 13.74 10.37
C ASP A 394 8.83 13.56 9.54
N TYR A 395 8.60 14.46 8.56
CA TYR A 395 7.50 14.40 7.58
C TYR A 395 7.93 14.89 6.19
N ILE A 396 7.29 14.43 5.10
CA ILE A 396 7.51 14.95 3.73
C ILE A 396 6.54 16.12 3.48
N PRO A 397 7.02 17.35 3.18
CA PRO A 397 6.14 18.51 3.05
C PRO A 397 5.27 18.57 1.78
N GLY A 398 3.96 18.75 1.93
CA GLY A 398 3.13 19.51 0.99
C GLY A 398 2.25 18.76 -0.02
N GLN A 399 1.51 17.77 0.44
CA GLN A 399 0.21 17.47 -0.15
C GLN A 399 -0.87 17.86 0.87
N VAL A 400 -1.94 18.48 0.36
CA VAL A 400 -3.05 19.19 1.03
C VAL A 400 -2.83 20.70 1.26
N ARG A 401 -3.58 21.53 0.50
CA ARG A 401 -4.09 22.82 0.98
C ARG A 401 -5.37 22.51 1.72
N GLY A 402 -5.56 23.05 2.92
CA GLY A 402 -6.83 22.99 3.64
C GLY A 402 -7.97 23.35 2.69
N SER A 403 -8.89 22.40 2.50
CA SER A 403 -10.19 22.74 1.94
C SER A 403 -10.91 23.46 3.06
N LYS A 404 -10.98 24.80 2.99
CA LYS A 404 -11.99 25.53 3.75
C LYS A 404 -13.34 24.93 3.36
N VAL A 405 -13.91 24.10 4.22
CA VAL A 405 -15.35 23.90 4.23
C VAL A 405 -15.90 25.25 4.66
N MET A 406 -16.32 26.06 3.68
CA MET A 406 -17.16 27.21 3.98
C MET A 406 -18.45 26.63 4.55
N SER A 407 -18.71 26.96 5.82
CA SER A 407 -20.00 26.81 6.48
C SER A 407 -21.13 27.40 5.67
#